data_AF-A0A5D4I4J7-F1
#
_entry.id   AF-A0A5D4I4J7-F1
#
_cell.length_a   1.000
_cell.length_b   1.000
_cell.length_c   1.000
_cell.angle_alpha   90.00
_cell.angle_beta   90.00
_cell.angle_gamma   90.00
#
_symmetry.space_group_name_H-M   'P 1'
#
loop_
_entity.id
_entity.type
_entity.pdbx_description
1 polymer ?
#
loop_
_entity_poly.entity_id
_entity_poly.type
_entity_poly.pdbx_seq_one_letter_code
_entity_poly.pdbx_strand_id
1 'polypeptide(L)'
;MPKTSRRLTVHPPTLREVEVVRTVDLTPGMRRVTLSGEQLRAFTSTDGFARPAFASQGFDDDLGFYFPYPGQSDPVLPVQGEAKLITPKGPRPLSRAYTVRRWDPEAGELDVDFVKHGVGVATAWAYRAGPGDRIHLSGPRTSKAFPAGTDWWLVAGDDTALPAIGRLLDELPSDARAQVFIEIAEDAHRQELRELPGVEVTWLVRAGATAGAAAPLTEAVRGTQWWPGQTFAWLAGEHTAVRDIRRHLVEDRGVPKEDIDFAGYWRRSAVVALEADGAVPDPERTVTPFQKLHDLTGLVAPVAIRTAVELGVPDLLSRGVTGVAELAAKAGADERALGKLLRYLHTLDVVTETEPGRYALTPVGDVLTLEFIADRLHSTGVVGREMLGIHGLTESVRTGRPAYASVTGRTFADVRTEQDYEDRHLERLAKFQPALAGPIATSDLLAGVRHLVIHSGGAGAHAREYVAAHENLRVTICALPAQADWLRRDLPDTIPDERQRTRVGVLEQSVFEPGPAADAVLISRAFKNLPDADAAHALRRAAENLTPGGRVLLIEDVFDTDDLDEHDGEEDLIGLVCHGSGLRTAAELDAVIARAGLTRSSARTVGLGVTVHELVRAPAD
;
A
#
# COMPACT_ATOMS: atom_id res chain seq x y z
N MET A 1 5.16 -13.65 17.48
CA MET A 1 4.98 -12.79 18.67
C MET A 1 6.36 -12.37 19.16
N PRO A 2 6.59 -11.10 19.51
CA PRO A 2 7.84 -10.73 20.18
C PRO A 2 8.00 -11.59 21.44
N LYS A 3 9.22 -12.05 21.72
CA LYS A 3 9.53 -12.66 23.01
C LYS A 3 9.27 -11.60 24.08
N THR A 4 8.60 -11.98 25.17
CA THR A 4 8.40 -11.14 26.36
C THR A 4 8.81 -11.95 27.58
N SER A 5 9.42 -11.32 28.58
CA SER A 5 9.74 -11.95 29.86
C SER A 5 8.52 -12.08 30.79
N ARG A 6 7.38 -11.49 30.42
CA ARG A 6 6.12 -11.57 31.16
C ARG A 6 5.32 -12.81 30.77
N ARG A 7 4.85 -13.57 31.75
CA ARG A 7 3.94 -14.70 31.52
C ARG A 7 2.57 -14.18 31.05
N LEU A 8 2.07 -14.74 29.96
CA LEU A 8 0.76 -14.42 29.38
C LEU A 8 -0.33 -15.38 29.87
N THR A 9 -1.48 -14.82 30.25
CA THR A 9 -2.73 -15.54 30.44
C THR A 9 -3.69 -15.10 29.33
N VAL A 10 -4.26 -16.03 28.57
CA VAL A 10 -5.24 -15.72 27.51
C VAL A 10 -6.65 -15.90 28.07
N HIS A 11 -7.51 -14.92 27.82
CA HIS A 11 -8.91 -14.95 28.22
C HIS A 11 -9.82 -15.10 26.98
N PRO A 12 -10.98 -15.77 27.11
CA PRO A 12 -11.93 -15.86 26.01
C PRO A 12 -12.54 -14.49 25.69
N PRO A 13 -12.58 -14.05 24.41
CA PRO A 13 -13.19 -12.79 24.02
C PRO A 13 -14.68 -12.76 24.39
N THR A 14 -15.05 -11.90 25.32
CA THR A 14 -16.41 -11.80 25.86
C THR A 14 -16.90 -10.37 25.73
N LEU A 15 -18.01 -10.16 25.03
CA LEU A 15 -18.76 -8.90 25.01
C LEU A 15 -19.62 -8.83 26.27
N ARG A 16 -19.54 -7.70 26.98
CA ARG A 16 -20.29 -7.44 28.21
C ARG A 16 -20.99 -6.10 28.11
N GLU A 17 -22.23 -6.05 28.56
CA GLU A 17 -22.96 -4.82 28.85
C GLU A 17 -22.81 -4.50 30.35
N VAL A 18 -22.44 -3.26 30.65
CA VAL A 18 -22.26 -2.74 32.00
C VAL A 18 -22.94 -1.38 32.13
N GLU A 19 -23.12 -0.95 33.37
CA GLU A 19 -23.74 0.31 33.73
C GLU A 19 -22.77 1.17 34.54
N VAL A 20 -22.79 2.47 34.31
CA VAL A 20 -22.11 3.46 35.14
C VAL A 20 -22.81 3.53 36.49
N VAL A 21 -22.08 3.26 37.56
CA VAL A 21 -22.60 3.38 38.94
C VAL A 21 -22.08 4.64 39.63
N ARG A 22 -20.92 5.15 39.21
CA ARG A 22 -20.30 6.34 39.81
C ARG A 22 -19.33 7.01 38.84
N THR A 23 -19.24 8.34 38.91
CA THR A 23 -18.23 9.13 38.19
C THR A 23 -17.54 10.11 39.13
N VAL A 24 -16.23 10.30 38.96
CA VAL A 24 -15.40 11.20 39.78
C VAL A 24 -14.38 11.89 38.88
N ASP A 25 -14.34 13.23 38.89
CA ASP A 25 -13.25 13.99 38.27
C ASP A 25 -12.01 13.91 39.17
N LEU A 26 -10.96 13.23 38.70
CA LEU A 26 -9.69 13.08 39.44
C LEU A 26 -8.84 14.34 39.32
N THR A 27 -8.81 14.90 38.11
CA THR A 27 -8.15 16.15 37.76
C THR A 27 -8.99 16.86 36.68
N PRO A 28 -8.71 18.11 36.32
CA PRO A 28 -9.37 18.75 35.17
C PRO A 28 -9.24 17.93 33.87
N GLY A 29 -8.14 17.20 33.71
CA GLY A 29 -7.81 16.40 32.54
C GLY A 29 -8.23 14.93 32.60
N MET A 30 -8.75 14.41 33.72
CA MET A 30 -9.09 12.99 33.84
C MET A 30 -10.31 12.73 34.72
N ARG A 31 -11.19 11.83 34.28
CA ARG A 31 -12.36 11.35 35.02
C ARG A 31 -12.32 9.85 35.19
N ARG A 32 -12.58 9.38 36.41
CA ARG A 32 -12.86 7.99 36.72
C ARG A 32 -14.34 7.68 36.52
N VAL A 33 -14.62 6.57 35.87
CA VAL A 33 -15.95 5.99 35.72
C VAL A 33 -15.91 4.59 36.36
N THR A 34 -16.72 4.39 37.40
CA THR A 34 -16.95 3.09 38.00
C THR A 34 -18.14 2.42 37.32
N LEU A 35 -17.92 1.18 36.89
CA LEU A 35 -18.87 0.36 36.15
C LEU A 35 -19.25 -0.87 36.98
N SER A 36 -20.50 -1.30 36.88
CA SER A 36 -20.98 -2.57 37.44
C SER A 36 -21.98 -3.24 36.51
N GLY A 37 -22.36 -4.49 36.81
CA GLY A 37 -23.38 -5.21 36.05
C GLY A 37 -23.29 -6.73 36.20
N GLU A 38 -24.42 -7.41 36.00
CA GLU A 38 -24.50 -8.87 36.11
C GLU A 38 -23.56 -9.60 35.14
N GLN A 39 -23.32 -9.02 33.96
CA GLN A 39 -22.41 -9.60 32.97
C GLN A 39 -20.93 -9.47 33.37
N LEU A 40 -20.55 -8.85 34.50
CA LEU A 40 -19.19 -8.96 35.05
C LEU A 40 -19.00 -10.28 35.82
N ARG A 41 -20.09 -10.95 36.23
CA ARG A 41 -20.06 -12.31 36.77
C ARG A 41 -20.06 -13.34 35.62
N ALA A 42 -20.01 -14.62 35.97
CA ALA A 42 -20.22 -15.68 34.98
C ALA A 42 -21.67 -15.62 34.49
N PHE A 43 -21.89 -15.72 33.19
CA PHE A 43 -23.21 -15.62 32.58
C PHE A 43 -23.30 -16.47 31.30
N THR A 44 -24.52 -16.68 30.80
CA THR A 44 -24.74 -17.32 29.49
C THR A 44 -25.07 -16.24 28.48
N SER A 45 -24.31 -16.14 27.39
CA SER A 45 -24.56 -15.14 26.34
C SER A 45 -25.84 -15.47 25.56
N THR A 46 -26.37 -14.50 24.82
CA THR A 46 -27.65 -14.60 24.09
C THR A 46 -27.69 -15.73 23.04
N ASP A 47 -26.51 -16.15 22.57
CA ASP A 47 -26.28 -17.27 21.66
C ASP A 47 -26.13 -18.63 22.37
N GLY A 48 -26.30 -18.69 23.70
CA GLY A 48 -26.36 -19.91 24.50
C GLY A 48 -25.02 -20.41 25.06
N PHE A 49 -23.91 -19.70 24.82
CA PHE A 49 -22.60 -20.12 25.32
C PHE A 49 -22.29 -19.58 26.72
N ALA A 50 -21.71 -20.42 27.57
CA ALA A 50 -21.25 -20.02 28.90
C ALA A 50 -20.03 -19.08 28.80
N ARG A 51 -20.06 -17.98 29.56
CA ARG A 51 -19.00 -16.97 29.63
C ARG A 51 -18.46 -16.89 31.06
N PRO A 52 -17.13 -16.88 31.24
CA PRO A 52 -16.55 -16.80 32.57
C PRO A 52 -16.80 -15.42 33.20
N ALA A 53 -16.60 -15.33 34.51
CA ALA A 53 -16.55 -14.04 35.20
C ALA A 53 -15.41 -13.17 34.65
N PHE A 54 -15.57 -11.85 34.77
CA PHE A 54 -14.54 -10.90 34.40
C PHE A 54 -13.29 -11.09 35.26
N ALA A 55 -12.13 -11.07 34.62
CA ALA A 55 -10.84 -11.20 35.28
C ALA A 55 -9.87 -10.20 34.67
N SER A 56 -9.15 -9.48 35.53
CA SER A 56 -8.07 -8.61 35.12
C SER A 56 -6.91 -8.77 36.10
N GLN A 57 -5.85 -9.42 35.64
CA GLN A 57 -4.69 -9.78 36.46
C GLN A 57 -3.43 -8.95 36.13
N GLY A 58 -3.41 -8.24 35.01
CA GLY A 58 -2.30 -7.38 34.61
C GLY A 58 -2.61 -5.92 34.91
N PHE A 59 -1.62 -5.17 35.38
CA PHE A 59 -1.73 -3.74 35.63
C PHE A 59 -2.01 -2.92 34.37
N ASP A 60 -1.63 -3.45 33.20
CA ASP A 60 -1.79 -2.86 31.87
C ASP A 60 -2.85 -3.57 31.02
N ASP A 61 -3.75 -4.32 31.66
CA ASP A 61 -4.91 -4.92 30.98
C ASP A 61 -5.82 -3.84 30.37
N ASP A 62 -6.20 -4.01 29.11
CA ASP A 62 -7.06 -3.09 28.38
C ASP A 62 -8.39 -3.73 27.94
N LEU A 63 -9.42 -2.89 27.85
CA LEU A 63 -10.77 -3.23 27.42
C LEU A 63 -11.15 -2.44 26.18
N GLY A 64 -11.73 -3.10 25.19
CA GLY A 64 -12.35 -2.43 24.04
C GLY A 64 -13.76 -1.98 24.39
N PHE A 65 -13.95 -0.67 24.60
CA PHE A 65 -15.25 -0.01 24.78
C PHE A 65 -15.89 0.32 23.44
N TYR A 66 -17.20 0.16 23.33
CA TYR A 66 -17.96 0.42 22.09
C TYR A 66 -18.90 1.61 22.26
N PHE A 67 -18.81 2.55 21.32
CA PHE A 67 -19.54 3.81 21.32
C PHE A 67 -20.52 3.91 20.15
N PRO A 68 -21.65 4.62 20.32
CA PRO A 68 -22.56 4.92 19.22
C PRO A 68 -21.89 5.81 18.18
N TYR A 69 -22.33 5.65 16.93
CA TYR A 69 -22.05 6.64 15.91
C TYR A 69 -22.77 7.95 16.26
N PRO A 70 -22.21 9.11 15.89
CA PRO A 70 -22.86 10.40 16.08
C PRO A 70 -24.29 10.41 15.51
N GLY A 71 -25.23 10.97 16.28
CA GLY A 71 -26.65 10.99 15.91
C GLY A 71 -27.39 9.67 16.14
N GLN A 72 -26.70 8.60 16.57
CA GLN A 72 -27.32 7.32 16.95
C GLN A 72 -27.30 7.15 18.48
N SER A 73 -28.32 6.46 19.00
CA SER A 73 -28.40 6.09 20.41
C SER A 73 -27.62 4.81 20.72
N ASP A 74 -27.64 3.86 19.80
CA ASP A 74 -27.13 2.50 20.01
C ASP A 74 -25.79 2.26 19.30
N PRO A 75 -24.81 1.63 19.95
CA PRO A 75 -23.55 1.27 19.33
C PRO A 75 -23.70 0.13 18.33
N VAL A 76 -22.91 0.16 17.27
CA VAL A 76 -22.70 -1.02 16.44
C VAL A 76 -21.75 -1.95 17.20
N LEU A 77 -22.22 -3.15 17.52
CA LEU A 77 -21.49 -4.13 18.32
C LEU A 77 -20.89 -5.26 17.47
N PRO A 78 -19.78 -5.87 17.89
CA PRO A 78 -19.37 -7.15 17.35
C PRO A 78 -20.41 -8.22 17.71
N VAL A 79 -20.54 -9.22 16.85
CA VAL A 79 -21.36 -10.40 17.14
C VAL A 79 -20.53 -11.34 18.01
N GLN A 80 -21.07 -11.71 19.18
CA GLN A 80 -20.48 -12.76 20.01
C GLN A 80 -20.57 -14.10 19.26
N GLY A 81 -19.44 -14.76 19.07
CA GLY A 81 -19.35 -16.15 18.64
C GLY A 81 -18.79 -17.03 19.75
N GLU A 82 -18.74 -18.35 19.51
CA GLU A 82 -18.28 -19.34 20.51
C GLU A 82 -16.87 -19.01 21.04
N ALA A 83 -15.89 -18.86 20.15
CA ALA A 83 -14.48 -18.63 20.49
C ALA A 83 -13.93 -17.23 20.12
N LYS A 84 -14.73 -16.38 19.46
CA LYS A 84 -14.28 -15.06 18.97
C LYS A 84 -15.40 -14.04 18.87
N LEU A 85 -15.03 -12.76 18.88
CA LEU A 85 -15.91 -11.65 18.48
C LEU A 85 -15.81 -11.46 16.96
N ILE A 86 -16.94 -11.46 16.28
CA ILE A 86 -17.04 -11.34 14.82
C ILE A 86 -17.43 -9.92 14.47
N THR A 87 -16.62 -9.26 13.62
CA THR A 87 -16.95 -7.91 13.15
C THR A 87 -18.09 -7.98 12.14
N PRO A 88 -19.14 -7.13 12.26
CA PRO A 88 -20.25 -7.10 11.33
C PRO A 88 -19.81 -6.70 9.90
N LYS A 89 -20.59 -7.13 8.89
CA LYS A 89 -20.37 -6.76 7.47
C LYS A 89 -20.77 -5.31 7.14
N GLY A 90 -21.54 -4.65 8.01
CA GLY A 90 -21.98 -3.25 7.89
C GLY A 90 -20.98 -2.26 8.51
N PRO A 91 -21.42 -1.08 9.02
CA PRO A 91 -20.52 -0.12 9.65
C PRO A 91 -19.72 -0.79 10.77
N ARG A 92 -18.41 -0.53 10.84
CA ARG A 92 -17.56 -1.18 11.85
C ARG A 92 -17.92 -0.70 13.26
N PRO A 93 -17.76 -1.51 14.31
CA PRO A 93 -17.90 -1.04 15.68
C PRO A 93 -16.94 0.11 15.97
N LEU A 94 -17.47 1.24 16.44
CA LEU A 94 -16.65 2.38 16.87
C LEU A 94 -16.11 2.08 18.27
N SER A 95 -14.89 1.55 18.36
CA SER A 95 -14.29 1.12 19.63
C SER A 95 -13.04 1.88 20.04
N ARG A 96 -12.79 1.95 21.35
CA ARG A 96 -11.54 2.48 21.93
C ARG A 96 -11.07 1.58 23.07
N ALA A 97 -9.75 1.38 23.15
CA ALA A 97 -9.13 0.62 24.22
C ALA A 97 -8.90 1.53 25.44
N TYR A 98 -9.24 1.03 26.63
CA TYR A 98 -9.01 1.72 27.90
C TYR A 98 -8.46 0.74 28.95
N THR A 99 -7.50 1.20 29.74
CA THR A 99 -6.88 0.42 30.80
C THR A 99 -7.86 0.17 31.96
N VAL A 100 -7.85 -1.04 32.51
CA VAL A 100 -8.51 -1.36 33.77
C VAL A 100 -7.72 -0.73 34.93
N ARG A 101 -8.25 0.32 35.56
CA ARG A 101 -7.58 0.99 36.69
C ARG A 101 -7.70 0.22 37.99
N ARG A 102 -8.86 -0.40 38.24
CA ARG A 102 -9.12 -1.29 39.39
C ARG A 102 -10.23 -2.27 39.02
N TRP A 103 -10.10 -3.50 39.47
CA TRP A 103 -11.17 -4.50 39.45
C TRP A 103 -11.39 -5.05 40.86
N ASP A 104 -12.61 -4.90 41.38
CA ASP A 104 -13.04 -5.43 42.66
C ASP A 104 -14.08 -6.54 42.45
N PRO A 105 -13.69 -7.83 42.56
CA PRO A 105 -14.61 -8.94 42.31
C PRO A 105 -15.65 -9.13 43.43
N GLU A 106 -15.39 -8.63 44.65
CA GLU A 106 -16.34 -8.76 45.77
C GLU A 106 -17.45 -7.72 45.64
N ALA A 107 -17.09 -6.46 45.36
CA ALA A 107 -18.05 -5.40 45.09
C ALA A 107 -18.69 -5.51 43.70
N GLY A 108 -18.02 -6.18 42.75
CA GLY A 108 -18.42 -6.20 41.35
C GLY A 108 -18.25 -4.83 40.69
N GLU A 109 -17.23 -4.07 41.11
CA GLU A 109 -16.94 -2.71 40.62
C GLU A 109 -15.67 -2.70 39.76
N LEU A 110 -15.76 -2.09 38.59
CA LEU A 110 -14.67 -1.88 37.63
C LEU A 110 -14.43 -0.38 37.46
N ASP A 111 -13.24 0.11 37.82
CA ASP A 111 -12.86 1.50 37.56
C ASP A 111 -12.07 1.63 36.26
N VAL A 112 -12.44 2.62 35.46
CA VAL A 112 -11.74 3.01 34.23
C VAL A 112 -11.58 4.53 34.19
N ASP A 113 -10.38 4.98 33.88
CA ASP A 113 -10.03 6.40 33.86
C ASP A 113 -9.97 6.91 32.40
N PHE A 114 -10.70 7.99 32.12
CA PHE A 114 -10.85 8.61 30.80
C PHE A 114 -10.18 9.97 30.78
N VAL A 115 -9.34 10.19 29.76
CA VAL A 115 -8.74 11.50 29.47
C VAL A 115 -9.78 12.48 28.91
N LYS A 116 -9.81 13.69 29.46
CA LYS A 116 -10.80 14.74 29.19
C LYS A 116 -10.36 15.83 28.20
N HIS A 117 -9.11 15.82 27.72
CA HIS A 117 -8.65 16.82 26.76
C HIS A 117 -8.60 16.29 25.32
N GLY A 118 -8.92 17.16 24.36
CA GLY A 118 -9.02 16.81 22.93
C GLY A 118 -10.45 16.57 22.47
N VAL A 119 -10.60 16.12 21.22
CA VAL A 119 -11.90 15.84 20.58
C VAL A 119 -11.94 14.36 20.20
N GLY A 120 -13.02 13.68 20.56
CA GLY A 120 -13.22 12.28 20.22
C GLY A 120 -14.41 11.64 20.92
N VAL A 121 -14.94 10.57 20.34
CA VAL A 121 -16.19 9.91 20.80
C VAL A 121 -16.15 9.50 22.27
N ALA A 122 -15.04 8.94 22.73
CA ALA A 122 -14.92 8.43 24.09
C ALA A 122 -14.72 9.54 25.12
N THR A 123 -13.99 10.60 24.76
CA THR A 123 -13.89 11.83 25.56
C THR A 123 -15.27 12.48 25.71
N ALA A 124 -16.00 12.65 24.61
CA ALA A 124 -17.35 13.23 24.63
C ALA A 124 -18.33 12.41 25.47
N TRP A 125 -18.26 11.08 25.39
CA TRP A 125 -19.04 10.18 26.24
C TRP A 125 -18.66 10.34 27.71
N ALA A 126 -17.37 10.28 28.07
CA ALA A 126 -16.91 10.39 29.46
C ALA A 126 -17.31 11.72 30.13
N TYR A 127 -17.37 12.81 29.36
CA TYR A 127 -17.88 14.10 29.86
C TYR A 127 -19.35 14.05 30.29
N ARG A 128 -20.17 13.26 29.59
CA ARG A 128 -21.62 13.19 29.78
C ARG A 128 -22.06 12.02 30.65
N ALA A 129 -21.20 11.00 30.77
CA ALA A 129 -21.49 9.78 31.50
C ALA A 129 -21.94 10.09 32.94
N GLY A 130 -23.10 9.57 33.30
CA GLY A 130 -23.69 9.64 34.64
C GLY A 130 -24.18 8.27 35.12
N PRO A 131 -24.44 8.12 36.43
CA PRO A 131 -25.03 6.90 36.95
C PRO A 131 -26.31 6.50 36.20
N GLY A 132 -26.43 5.23 35.82
CA GLY A 132 -27.53 4.73 34.98
C GLY A 132 -27.17 4.52 33.51
N ASP A 133 -26.11 5.17 33.01
CA ASP A 133 -25.72 5.04 31.61
C ASP A 133 -25.16 3.66 31.30
N ARG A 134 -25.59 3.07 30.17
CA ARG A 134 -25.16 1.73 29.74
C ARG A 134 -24.03 1.84 28.71
N ILE A 135 -23.07 0.93 28.77
CA ILE A 135 -21.99 0.83 27.79
C ILE A 135 -21.57 -0.63 27.59
N HIS A 136 -21.10 -0.93 26.38
CA HIS A 136 -20.58 -2.25 26.04
C HIS A 136 -19.06 -2.24 26.06
N LEU A 137 -18.47 -3.30 26.60
CA LEU A 137 -17.03 -3.52 26.62
C LEU A 137 -16.68 -4.96 26.23
N SER A 138 -15.43 -5.17 25.85
CA SER A 138 -14.88 -6.50 25.62
C SER A 138 -13.45 -6.62 26.10
N GLY A 139 -13.10 -7.79 26.62
CA GLY A 139 -11.76 -8.09 27.13
C GLY A 139 -11.69 -8.21 28.66
N PRO A 140 -10.47 -8.19 29.23
CA PRO A 140 -9.19 -8.17 28.50
C PRO A 140 -9.00 -9.46 27.70
N ARG A 141 -8.31 -9.42 26.56
CA ARG A 141 -8.03 -10.64 25.77
C ARG A 141 -6.84 -11.42 26.31
N THR A 142 -5.89 -10.71 26.88
CA THR A 142 -4.69 -11.27 27.48
C THR A 142 -4.35 -10.45 28.71
N SER A 143 -3.92 -11.12 29.78
CA SER A 143 -3.28 -10.47 30.92
C SER A 143 -1.82 -10.87 30.99
N LYS A 144 -0.98 -9.92 31.42
CA LYS A 144 0.46 -10.09 31.53
C LYS A 144 0.88 -9.98 32.99
N ALA A 145 1.50 -11.03 33.53
CA ALA A 145 2.05 -11.00 34.90
C ALA A 145 3.26 -10.05 35.00
N PHE A 146 3.72 -9.74 36.21
CA PHE A 146 5.03 -9.09 36.38
C PHE A 146 6.17 -9.96 35.81
N PRO A 147 7.23 -9.33 35.27
CA PRO A 147 8.43 -10.01 34.80
C PRO A 147 9.13 -10.74 35.96
N ALA A 148 9.81 -11.84 35.63
CA ALA A 148 10.67 -12.54 36.59
C ALA A 148 12.11 -12.05 36.48
N GLY A 149 12.83 -11.97 37.61
CA GLY A 149 14.26 -11.61 37.63
C GLY A 149 14.56 -10.13 37.39
N THR A 150 13.60 -9.23 37.65
CA THR A 150 13.80 -7.78 37.51
C THR A 150 14.29 -7.17 38.82
N ASP A 151 15.44 -6.48 38.77
CA ASP A 151 16.01 -5.75 39.91
C ASP A 151 15.37 -4.37 40.10
N TRP A 152 14.95 -3.73 39.00
CA TRP A 152 14.27 -2.44 39.02
C TRP A 152 13.49 -2.15 37.71
N TRP A 153 12.53 -1.23 37.79
CA TRP A 153 11.64 -0.86 36.69
C TRP A 153 11.96 0.51 36.10
N LEU A 154 11.88 0.63 34.78
CA LEU A 154 11.78 1.92 34.10
C LEU A 154 10.39 2.07 33.50
N VAL A 155 9.63 3.04 33.98
CA VAL A 155 8.24 3.28 33.56
C VAL A 155 8.18 4.66 32.93
N ALA A 156 7.68 4.76 31.70
CA ALA A 156 7.54 6.06 31.04
C ALA A 156 6.23 6.15 30.26
N GLY A 157 5.51 7.24 30.46
CA GLY A 157 4.32 7.51 29.65
C GLY A 157 3.77 8.91 29.78
N ASP A 158 2.78 9.22 28.94
CA ASP A 158 2.03 10.46 29.01
C ASP A 158 0.75 10.31 29.88
N ASP A 159 -0.05 11.36 29.95
CA ASP A 159 -1.33 11.40 30.67
C ASP A 159 -2.27 10.24 30.30
N THR A 160 -2.19 9.70 29.08
CA THR A 160 -3.00 8.53 28.68
C THR A 160 -2.55 7.22 29.34
N ALA A 161 -1.29 7.14 29.81
CA ALA A 161 -0.71 5.99 30.49
C ALA A 161 -0.90 6.00 32.02
N LEU A 162 -1.29 7.14 32.59
CA LEU A 162 -1.52 7.32 34.03
C LEU A 162 -2.35 6.22 34.70
N PRO A 163 -3.44 5.70 34.09
CA PRO A 163 -4.25 4.66 34.74
C PRO A 163 -3.47 3.37 34.96
N ALA A 164 -2.66 2.95 33.98
CA ALA A 164 -1.80 1.78 34.08
C ALA A 164 -0.65 2.01 35.07
N ILE A 165 -0.03 3.20 35.03
CA ILE A 165 1.05 3.56 35.96
C ILE A 165 0.53 3.58 37.41
N GLY A 166 -0.64 4.17 37.66
CA GLY A 166 -1.25 4.19 38.98
C GLY A 166 -1.56 2.79 39.50
N ARG A 167 -2.13 1.93 38.65
CA ARG A 167 -2.37 0.52 39.01
C ARG A 167 -1.08 -0.26 39.25
N LEU A 168 -0.05 -0.04 38.42
CA LEU A 168 1.27 -0.63 38.63
C LEU A 168 1.80 -0.29 40.01
N LEU A 169 1.81 0.98 40.39
CA LEU A 169 2.31 1.43 41.70
C LEU A 169 1.49 0.83 42.87
N ASP A 170 0.17 0.72 42.72
CA ASP A 170 -0.69 0.08 43.71
C ASP A 170 -0.36 -1.41 43.90
N GLU A 171 0.01 -2.11 42.83
CA GLU A 171 0.29 -3.55 42.83
C GLU A 171 1.77 -3.91 43.06
N LEU A 172 2.70 -2.95 42.95
CA LEU A 172 4.11 -3.19 43.17
C LEU A 172 4.39 -3.65 44.62
N PRO A 173 5.34 -4.60 44.81
CA PRO A 173 5.87 -4.94 46.13
C PRO A 173 6.42 -3.72 46.87
N SER A 174 6.35 -3.72 48.20
CA SER A 174 6.80 -2.58 49.03
C SER A 174 8.29 -2.28 48.92
N ASP A 175 9.09 -3.28 48.53
CA ASP A 175 10.53 -3.22 48.32
C ASP A 175 10.93 -3.04 46.84
N ALA A 176 9.95 -2.85 45.95
CA ALA A 176 10.22 -2.62 44.54
C ALA A 176 11.00 -1.32 44.31
N ARG A 177 11.84 -1.34 43.28
CA ARG A 177 12.60 -0.18 42.81
C ARG A 177 12.11 0.23 41.44
N ALA A 178 11.81 1.51 41.24
CA ALA A 178 11.39 2.02 39.93
C ALA A 178 11.79 3.47 39.70
N GLN A 179 12.10 3.80 38.45
CA GLN A 179 12.13 5.18 37.94
C GLN A 179 10.92 5.39 37.05
N VAL A 180 10.05 6.33 37.41
CA VAL A 180 8.77 6.56 36.74
C VAL A 180 8.75 7.97 36.17
N PHE A 181 8.57 8.10 34.86
CA PHE A 181 8.50 9.37 34.14
C PHE A 181 7.09 9.56 33.59
N ILE A 182 6.44 10.65 33.99
CA ILE A 182 5.04 10.91 33.63
C ILE A 182 4.95 12.28 32.98
N GLU A 183 4.57 12.32 31.71
CA GLU A 183 4.33 13.55 30.97
C GLU A 183 2.86 13.97 31.03
N ILE A 184 2.59 15.19 31.48
CA ILE A 184 1.24 15.74 31.59
C ILE A 184 1.13 17.09 30.86
N ALA A 185 -0.09 17.41 30.43
CA ALA A 185 -0.36 18.69 29.76
C ALA A 185 -0.04 19.90 30.66
N GLU A 186 -0.54 19.86 31.89
CA GLU A 186 -0.53 20.95 32.86
C GLU A 186 -0.30 20.41 34.27
N ASP A 187 0.26 21.24 35.15
CA ASP A 187 0.57 20.84 36.54
C ASP A 187 -0.68 20.39 37.32
N ALA A 188 -1.84 20.99 37.02
CA ALA A 188 -3.13 20.62 37.60
C ALA A 188 -3.60 19.19 37.23
N HIS A 189 -2.93 18.52 36.28
CA HIS A 189 -3.23 17.13 35.91
C HIS A 189 -2.44 16.09 36.73
N ARG A 190 -1.59 16.51 37.68
CA ARG A 190 -0.93 15.59 38.61
C ARG A 190 -1.97 14.85 39.46
N GLN A 191 -1.80 13.54 39.57
CA GLN A 191 -2.62 12.69 40.42
C GLN A 191 -1.86 12.24 41.66
N GLU A 192 -2.59 11.95 42.72
CA GLU A 192 -2.04 11.27 43.89
C GLU A 192 -1.75 9.81 43.51
N LEU A 193 -0.49 9.39 43.70
CA LEU A 193 -0.02 8.04 43.41
C LEU A 193 0.53 7.43 44.70
N ARG A 194 0.45 6.10 44.83
CA ARG A 194 1.03 5.39 45.98
C ARG A 194 2.53 5.64 46.06
N GLU A 195 2.99 6.15 47.19
CA GLU A 195 4.42 6.36 47.47
C GLU A 195 5.09 5.07 47.96
N LEU A 196 6.28 4.80 47.44
CA LEU A 196 7.13 3.66 47.82
C LEU A 196 8.57 4.14 48.00
N PRO A 197 9.29 3.72 49.07
CA PRO A 197 10.64 4.23 49.35
C PRO A 197 11.67 4.01 48.22
N GLY A 198 11.50 2.95 47.42
CA GLY A 198 12.39 2.61 46.30
C GLY A 198 11.97 3.19 44.95
N VAL A 199 10.90 3.99 44.90
CA VAL A 199 10.32 4.50 43.64
C VAL A 199 10.52 6.00 43.51
N GLU A 200 11.13 6.42 42.40
CA GLU A 200 11.31 7.82 42.04
C GLU A 200 10.32 8.21 40.94
N VAL A 201 9.37 9.11 41.25
CA VAL A 201 8.39 9.63 40.28
C VAL A 201 8.78 11.03 39.82
N THR A 202 9.00 11.19 38.52
CA THR A 202 9.34 12.45 37.85
C THR A 202 8.17 12.92 36.98
N TRP A 203 7.58 14.07 37.32
CA TRP A 203 6.51 14.71 36.55
C TRP A 203 7.08 15.71 35.55
N LEU A 204 6.66 15.60 34.29
CA LEU A 204 7.11 16.43 33.18
C LEU A 204 5.91 17.21 32.63
N VAL A 205 5.93 18.54 32.74
CA VAL A 205 4.81 19.40 32.29
C VAL A 205 5.12 19.98 30.91
N ARG A 206 4.20 19.83 29.95
CA ARG A 206 4.38 20.34 28.58
C ARG A 206 4.34 21.87 28.45
N ALA A 207 3.80 22.58 29.43
CA ALA A 207 3.76 24.05 29.52
C ALA A 207 3.23 24.75 28.24
N GLY A 208 2.14 24.22 27.67
CA GLY A 208 1.51 24.78 26.46
C GLY A 208 2.09 24.28 25.13
N ALA A 209 3.16 23.48 25.14
CA ALA A 209 3.60 22.75 23.96
C ALA A 209 2.56 21.67 23.59
N THR A 210 2.31 21.49 22.30
CA THR A 210 1.43 20.44 21.79
C THR A 210 1.98 19.07 22.20
N ALA A 211 1.12 18.12 22.57
CA ALA A 211 1.54 16.80 23.02
C ALA A 211 2.49 16.11 22.02
N GLY A 212 3.72 15.85 22.48
CA GLY A 212 4.87 15.29 21.76
C GLY A 212 5.52 16.17 20.67
N ALA A 213 5.25 17.50 20.63
CA ALA A 213 5.96 18.45 19.78
C ALA A 213 7.32 18.88 20.38
N ALA A 214 7.37 19.03 21.71
CA ALA A 214 8.60 18.91 22.50
C ALA A 214 8.63 17.48 23.05
N ALA A 215 9.80 16.87 23.19
CA ALA A 215 9.92 15.48 23.67
C ALA A 215 10.46 15.39 25.12
N PRO A 216 9.85 16.09 26.11
CA PRO A 216 10.39 16.13 27.47
C PRO A 216 10.44 14.72 28.07
N LEU A 217 9.48 13.84 27.75
CA LEU A 217 9.52 12.44 28.18
C LEU A 217 10.73 11.67 27.61
N THR A 218 10.99 11.79 26.31
CA THR A 218 12.13 11.11 25.67
C THR A 218 13.46 11.66 26.18
N GLU A 219 13.57 12.99 26.36
CA GLU A 219 14.77 13.64 26.88
C GLU A 219 15.04 13.24 28.34
N ALA A 220 14.02 13.22 29.19
CA ALA A 220 14.15 12.79 30.58
C ALA A 220 14.64 11.34 30.70
N VAL A 221 14.06 10.43 29.89
CA VAL A 221 14.49 9.02 29.88
C VAL A 221 15.92 8.86 29.31
N ARG A 222 16.32 9.68 28.33
CA ARG A 222 17.70 9.66 27.81
C ARG A 222 18.70 10.18 28.84
N GLY A 223 18.33 11.22 29.60
CA GLY A 223 19.17 11.92 30.55
C GLY A 223 19.23 11.32 31.96
N THR A 224 18.37 10.34 32.29
CA THR A 224 18.35 9.76 33.64
C THR A 224 19.63 8.99 33.99
N GLN A 225 19.94 8.96 35.30
CA GLN A 225 20.96 8.09 35.83
C GLN A 225 20.49 6.63 35.76
N TRP A 226 21.28 5.77 35.10
CA TRP A 226 20.98 4.35 34.98
C TRP A 226 21.37 3.59 36.25
N TRP A 227 20.45 2.80 36.80
CA TRP A 227 20.73 1.98 37.98
C TRP A 227 21.34 0.62 37.62
N PRO A 228 22.22 0.06 38.48
CA PRO A 228 22.75 -1.29 38.27
C PRO A 228 21.65 -2.35 38.46
N GLY A 229 21.80 -3.49 37.78
CA GLY A 229 20.88 -4.63 37.83
C GLY A 229 20.07 -4.81 36.55
N GLN A 230 19.27 -5.88 36.50
CA GLN A 230 18.38 -6.22 35.40
C GLN A 230 17.14 -5.32 35.40
N THR A 231 17.02 -4.49 34.36
CA THR A 231 15.89 -3.55 34.17
C THR A 231 14.76 -4.19 33.39
N PHE A 232 13.52 -3.97 33.81
CA PHE A 232 12.35 -4.14 32.95
C PHE A 232 11.76 -2.76 32.61
N ALA A 233 11.46 -2.52 31.34
CA ALA A 233 10.89 -1.27 30.88
C ALA A 233 9.43 -1.43 30.44
N TRP A 234 8.55 -0.57 30.93
CA TRP A 234 7.17 -0.44 30.46
C TRP A 234 6.92 0.97 29.94
N LEU A 235 6.49 1.07 28.68
CA LEU A 235 6.33 2.34 27.96
C LEU A 235 4.92 2.46 27.38
N ALA A 236 4.19 3.55 27.64
CA ALA A 236 2.90 3.78 26.98
C ALA A 236 2.63 5.26 26.74
N GLY A 237 1.97 5.58 25.63
CA GLY A 237 1.63 6.96 25.27
C GLY A 237 1.68 7.21 23.76
N GLU A 238 2.10 8.39 23.35
CA GLU A 238 2.22 8.74 21.92
C GLU A 238 3.19 7.81 21.19
N HIS A 239 2.72 7.24 20.08
CA HIS A 239 3.39 6.18 19.34
C HIS A 239 4.84 6.49 18.93
N THR A 240 5.14 7.71 18.50
CA THR A 240 6.49 8.12 18.10
C THR A 240 7.41 8.26 19.30
N ALA A 241 6.93 8.91 20.38
CA ALA A 241 7.70 9.07 21.61
C ALA A 241 8.10 7.72 22.22
N VAL A 242 7.15 6.78 22.38
CA VAL A 242 7.46 5.46 22.96
C VAL A 242 8.34 4.61 22.05
N ARG A 243 8.21 4.75 20.72
CA ARG A 243 9.10 4.08 19.75
C ARG A 243 10.54 4.58 19.90
N ASP A 244 10.72 5.89 20.07
CA ASP A 244 12.04 6.51 20.19
C ASP A 244 12.71 6.18 21.52
N ILE A 245 11.94 6.11 22.60
CA ILE A 245 12.43 5.62 23.90
C ILE A 245 12.83 4.15 23.77
N ARG A 246 12.00 3.29 23.18
CA ARG A 246 12.36 1.88 22.97
C ARG A 246 13.64 1.72 22.15
N ARG A 247 13.82 2.51 21.10
CA ARG A 247 15.05 2.50 20.29
C ARG A 247 16.27 2.82 21.14
N HIS A 248 16.21 3.88 21.95
CA HIS A 248 17.26 4.22 22.91
C HIS A 248 17.57 3.08 23.89
N LEU A 249 16.54 2.46 24.47
CA LEU A 249 16.72 1.37 25.43
C LEU A 249 17.43 0.16 24.81
N VAL A 250 17.11 -0.18 23.55
CA VAL A 250 17.72 -1.31 22.85
C VAL A 250 19.12 -0.98 22.34
N GLU A 251 19.29 0.15 21.65
CA GLU A 251 20.53 0.47 20.92
C GLU A 251 21.60 1.08 21.84
N ASP A 252 21.21 1.97 22.76
CA ASP A 252 22.15 2.74 23.58
C ASP A 252 22.32 2.15 24.97
N ARG A 253 21.25 1.59 25.57
CA ARG A 253 21.27 1.01 26.93
C ARG A 253 21.39 -0.51 26.97
N GLY A 254 21.28 -1.19 25.82
CA GLY A 254 21.46 -2.63 25.70
C GLY A 254 20.40 -3.48 26.42
N VAL A 255 19.21 -2.93 26.68
CA VAL A 255 18.12 -3.67 27.33
C VAL A 255 17.58 -4.74 26.36
N PRO A 256 17.48 -6.03 26.76
CA PRO A 256 16.92 -7.08 25.93
C PRO A 256 15.50 -6.73 25.47
N LYS A 257 15.16 -7.05 24.22
CA LYS A 257 13.84 -6.69 23.63
C LYS A 257 12.68 -7.35 24.38
N GLU A 258 12.92 -8.50 24.99
CA GLU A 258 11.96 -9.24 25.82
C GLU A 258 11.66 -8.58 27.17
N ASP A 259 12.56 -7.73 27.67
CA ASP A 259 12.43 -6.97 28.91
C ASP A 259 11.91 -5.53 28.66
N ILE A 260 11.37 -5.28 27.46
CA ILE A 260 10.72 -4.02 27.11
C ILE A 260 9.30 -4.31 26.62
N ASP A 261 8.30 -3.84 27.36
CA ASP A 261 6.92 -3.79 26.92
C ASP A 261 6.56 -2.36 26.54
N PHE A 262 5.95 -2.17 25.38
CA PHE A 262 5.58 -0.84 24.92
C PHE A 262 4.28 -0.83 24.13
N ALA A 263 3.47 0.20 24.32
CA ALA A 263 2.20 0.37 23.64
C ALA A 263 2.01 1.83 23.19
N GLY A 264 1.84 2.04 21.88
CA GLY A 264 1.42 3.34 21.34
C GLY A 264 -0.09 3.50 21.52
N TYR A 265 -0.52 4.20 22.58
CA TYR A 265 -1.94 4.39 22.91
C TYR A 265 -2.65 5.33 21.94
N TRP A 266 -1.92 6.30 21.42
CA TRP A 266 -2.42 7.24 20.42
C TRP A 266 -1.28 7.65 19.48
N ARG A 267 -1.63 8.25 18.35
CA ARG A 267 -0.66 8.76 17.38
C ARG A 267 -1.06 10.18 16.99
N ARG A 268 -0.06 11.05 16.83
CA ARG A 268 -0.27 12.36 16.21
C ARG A 268 -0.56 12.16 14.72
N SER A 269 -1.83 12.22 14.38
CA SER A 269 -2.32 12.19 13.00
C SER A 269 -3.33 13.30 12.83
N ALA A 270 -3.43 13.88 11.64
CA ALA A 270 -4.64 14.59 11.26
C ALA A 270 -5.77 13.55 11.24
N VAL A 271 -6.54 13.46 12.32
CA VAL A 271 -7.83 12.78 12.29
C VAL A 271 -8.66 13.57 11.30
N VAL A 272 -8.82 13.04 10.09
CA VAL A 272 -9.72 13.64 9.11
C VAL A 272 -11.12 13.43 9.66
N ALA A 273 -11.75 14.50 10.07
CA ALA A 273 -13.11 14.44 10.54
C ALA A 273 -14.05 14.18 9.36
N LEU A 274 -15.22 13.58 9.61
CA LEU A 274 -16.31 13.55 8.64
C LEU A 274 -16.60 14.99 8.22
N GLU A 275 -16.82 15.22 6.93
CA GLU A 275 -17.18 16.56 6.43
C GLU A 275 -18.47 17.09 7.07
N ALA A 276 -19.36 16.18 7.47
CA ALA A 276 -20.59 16.51 8.17
C ALA A 276 -20.40 16.79 9.68
N ASP A 277 -19.32 16.31 10.29
CA ASP A 277 -19.07 16.48 11.73
C ASP A 277 -17.58 16.48 12.07
N GLY A 278 -17.06 17.67 12.37
CA GLY A 278 -15.68 17.94 12.77
C GLY A 278 -15.19 17.21 14.03
N ALA A 279 -16.09 16.60 14.81
CA ALA A 279 -15.76 15.87 16.03
C ALA A 279 -15.54 14.35 15.83
N VAL A 280 -15.70 13.86 14.60
CA VAL A 280 -15.86 12.42 14.33
C VAL A 280 -14.82 11.98 13.31
N PRO A 281 -13.91 11.05 13.67
CA PRO A 281 -12.99 10.48 12.70
C PRO A 281 -13.76 9.83 11.56
N ASP A 282 -13.43 10.20 10.32
CA ASP A 282 -13.94 9.54 9.13
C ASP A 282 -13.31 8.13 9.04
N PRO A 283 -14.07 7.04 9.26
CA PRO A 283 -13.51 5.69 9.29
C PRO A 283 -13.05 5.20 7.92
N GLU A 284 -13.51 5.81 6.82
CA GLU A 284 -13.05 5.50 5.45
C GLU A 284 -11.75 6.22 5.13
N ARG A 285 -11.56 7.43 5.65
CA ARG A 285 -10.33 8.23 5.48
C ARG A 285 -9.27 7.98 6.56
N THR A 286 -9.63 7.27 7.63
CA THR A 286 -8.73 6.94 8.76
C THR A 286 -8.33 5.47 8.73
N VAL A 287 -7.70 5.02 7.63
CA VAL A 287 -7.05 3.71 7.60
C VAL A 287 -5.77 3.79 8.45
N THR A 288 -5.64 2.92 9.45
CA THR A 288 -4.39 2.89 10.24
C THR A 288 -3.21 2.58 9.32
N PRO A 289 -2.01 3.14 9.52
CA PRO A 289 -0.87 2.83 8.66
C PRO A 289 -0.52 1.34 8.61
N PHE A 290 -0.79 0.60 9.70
CA PHE A 290 -0.68 -0.86 9.70
C PHE A 290 -1.67 -1.51 8.73
N GLN A 291 -2.95 -1.09 8.75
CA GLN A 291 -3.95 -1.63 7.84
C GLN A 291 -3.67 -1.26 6.38
N LYS A 292 -3.27 -0.02 6.12
CA LYS A 292 -2.84 0.40 4.78
C LYS A 292 -1.68 -0.46 4.28
N LEU A 293 -0.64 -0.67 5.10
CA LEU A 293 0.50 -1.51 4.73
C LEU A 293 0.10 -2.98 4.55
N HIS A 294 -0.76 -3.50 5.43
CA HIS A 294 -1.30 -4.85 5.30
C HIS A 294 -2.00 -5.05 3.95
N ASP A 295 -2.82 -4.08 3.54
CA ASP A 295 -3.55 -4.16 2.28
C ASP A 295 -2.60 -4.06 1.07
N LEU A 296 -1.62 -3.15 1.11
CA LEU A 296 -0.57 -3.01 0.07
C LEU A 296 0.35 -4.23 -0.06
N THR A 297 0.48 -5.04 0.99
CA THR A 297 1.34 -6.24 0.99
C THR A 297 0.59 -7.54 0.67
N GLY A 298 -0.71 -7.45 0.39
CA GLY A 298 -1.57 -8.58 0.08
C GLY A 298 -1.32 -9.17 -1.32
N LEU A 299 -0.69 -10.34 -1.40
CA LEU A 299 -0.42 -11.01 -2.68
C LEU A 299 -1.52 -11.99 -3.14
N VAL A 300 -2.35 -12.47 -2.21
CA VAL A 300 -3.27 -13.59 -2.50
C VAL A 300 -4.37 -13.19 -3.48
N ALA A 301 -4.95 -11.99 -3.31
CA ALA A 301 -6.01 -11.49 -4.18
C ALA A 301 -5.59 -11.38 -5.67
N PRO A 302 -4.51 -10.67 -6.04
CA PRO A 302 -4.09 -10.57 -7.44
C PRO A 302 -3.71 -11.93 -8.03
N VAL A 303 -3.07 -12.82 -7.25
CA VAL A 303 -2.74 -14.18 -7.72
C VAL A 303 -4.00 -15.02 -7.95
N ALA A 304 -4.98 -14.97 -7.04
CA ALA A 304 -6.25 -15.68 -7.18
C ALA A 304 -7.04 -15.22 -8.42
N ILE A 305 -7.10 -13.91 -8.67
CA ILE A 305 -7.77 -13.34 -9.86
C ILE A 305 -7.07 -13.81 -11.14
N ARG A 306 -5.74 -13.73 -11.22
CA ARG A 306 -4.97 -14.24 -12.37
C ARG A 306 -5.17 -15.74 -12.57
N THR A 307 -5.21 -16.51 -11.49
CA THR A 307 -5.52 -17.96 -11.56
C THR A 307 -6.90 -18.21 -12.15
N ALA A 308 -7.91 -17.42 -11.79
CA ALA A 308 -9.25 -17.56 -12.36
C ALA A 308 -9.27 -17.26 -13.86
N VAL A 309 -8.54 -16.22 -14.29
CA VAL A 309 -8.39 -15.85 -15.71
C VAL A 309 -7.66 -16.95 -16.49
N GLU A 310 -6.55 -17.47 -15.95
CA GLU A 310 -5.77 -18.57 -16.55
C GLU A 310 -6.62 -19.83 -16.74
N LEU A 311 -7.51 -20.12 -15.78
CA LEU A 311 -8.44 -21.25 -15.84
C LEU A 311 -9.69 -20.98 -16.70
N GLY A 312 -9.83 -19.77 -17.27
CA GLY A 312 -11.01 -19.39 -18.07
C GLY A 312 -12.31 -19.30 -17.27
N VAL A 313 -12.25 -19.22 -15.93
CA VAL A 313 -13.43 -19.27 -15.06
C VAL A 313 -14.41 -18.12 -15.34
N PRO A 314 -13.97 -16.85 -15.52
CA PRO A 314 -14.90 -15.77 -15.84
C PRO A 314 -15.68 -15.99 -17.15
N ASP A 315 -15.01 -16.40 -18.22
CA ASP A 315 -15.67 -16.68 -19.51
C ASP A 315 -16.63 -17.88 -19.43
N LEU A 316 -16.29 -18.92 -18.67
CA LEU A 316 -17.21 -20.04 -18.44
C LEU A 316 -18.47 -19.60 -17.68
N LEU A 317 -18.30 -18.79 -16.63
CA LEU A 317 -19.41 -18.28 -15.84
C LEU A 317 -20.32 -17.35 -16.66
N SER A 318 -19.75 -16.46 -17.48
CA SER A 318 -20.52 -15.55 -18.33
C SER A 318 -21.36 -16.30 -19.38
N ARG A 319 -20.92 -17.50 -19.77
CA ARG A 319 -21.65 -18.43 -20.66
C ARG A 319 -22.62 -19.36 -19.93
N GLY A 320 -22.85 -19.15 -18.63
CA GLY A 320 -23.84 -19.88 -17.84
C GLY A 320 -23.35 -21.18 -17.20
N VAL A 321 -22.05 -21.47 -17.19
CA VAL A 321 -21.48 -22.63 -16.48
C VAL A 321 -21.36 -22.29 -14.99
N THR A 322 -22.37 -22.61 -14.20
CA THR A 322 -22.45 -22.13 -12.81
C THR A 322 -22.00 -23.13 -11.74
N GLY A 323 -22.07 -24.44 -12.01
CA GLY A 323 -21.76 -25.47 -11.01
C GLY A 323 -20.27 -25.72 -10.87
N VAL A 324 -19.75 -25.85 -9.63
CA VAL A 324 -18.32 -26.05 -9.37
C VAL A 324 -17.76 -27.29 -10.09
N ALA A 325 -18.48 -28.41 -10.10
CA ALA A 325 -18.06 -29.62 -10.78
C ALA A 325 -17.95 -29.44 -12.32
N GLU A 326 -18.90 -28.73 -12.92
CA GLU A 326 -18.89 -28.46 -14.37
C GLU A 326 -17.80 -27.45 -14.74
N LEU A 327 -17.62 -26.40 -13.92
CA LEU A 327 -16.53 -25.45 -14.06
C LEU A 327 -15.17 -26.14 -13.99
N ALA A 328 -14.97 -27.02 -13.01
CA ALA A 328 -13.72 -27.76 -12.84
C ALA A 328 -13.42 -28.64 -14.05
N ALA A 329 -14.43 -29.35 -14.56
CA ALA A 329 -14.29 -30.18 -15.75
C ALA A 329 -13.90 -29.36 -16.98
N LYS A 330 -14.54 -28.21 -17.23
CA LYS A 330 -14.26 -27.35 -18.39
C LYS A 330 -12.95 -26.57 -18.28
N ALA A 331 -12.56 -26.18 -17.06
CA ALA A 331 -11.32 -25.48 -16.78
C ALA A 331 -10.10 -26.41 -16.65
N GLY A 332 -10.29 -27.74 -16.71
CA GLY A 332 -9.20 -28.70 -16.47
C GLY A 332 -8.65 -28.65 -15.04
N ALA A 333 -9.49 -28.30 -14.06
CA ALA A 333 -9.11 -28.11 -12.67
C ALA A 333 -9.66 -29.22 -11.76
N ASP A 334 -9.04 -29.39 -10.58
CA ASP A 334 -9.61 -30.20 -9.51
C ASP A 334 -10.81 -29.48 -8.87
N GLU A 335 -11.93 -30.20 -8.73
CA GLU A 335 -13.19 -29.63 -8.21
C GLU A 335 -13.03 -29.02 -6.81
N ARG A 336 -12.34 -29.74 -5.90
CA ARG A 336 -12.15 -29.27 -4.53
C ARG A 336 -11.27 -28.02 -4.49
N ALA A 337 -10.20 -27.98 -5.28
CA ALA A 337 -9.30 -26.84 -5.39
C ALA A 337 -10.01 -25.63 -6.00
N LEU A 338 -10.74 -25.81 -7.10
CA LEU A 338 -11.51 -24.75 -7.72
C LEU A 338 -12.59 -24.21 -6.79
N GLY A 339 -13.27 -25.09 -6.04
CA GLY A 339 -14.21 -24.68 -5.00
C GLY A 339 -13.57 -23.82 -3.90
N LYS A 340 -12.30 -24.06 -3.53
CA LYS A 340 -11.57 -23.17 -2.60
C LYS A 340 -11.30 -21.80 -3.22
N LEU A 341 -10.88 -21.78 -4.48
CA LEU A 341 -10.63 -20.54 -5.22
C LEU A 341 -11.91 -19.71 -5.33
N LEU A 342 -13.02 -20.30 -5.77
CA LEU A 342 -14.31 -19.63 -5.90
C LEU A 342 -14.83 -19.07 -4.57
N ARG A 343 -14.67 -19.79 -3.45
CA ARG A 343 -15.02 -19.25 -2.12
C ARG A 343 -14.18 -18.04 -1.74
N TYR A 344 -12.91 -18.00 -2.11
CA TYR A 344 -12.07 -16.83 -1.84
C TYR A 344 -12.41 -15.66 -2.75
N LEU A 345 -12.59 -15.90 -4.05
CA LEU A 345 -13.07 -14.91 -5.03
C LEU A 345 -14.43 -14.33 -4.62
N HIS A 346 -15.28 -15.13 -3.96
CA HIS A 346 -16.52 -14.64 -3.38
C HIS A 346 -16.29 -13.59 -2.29
N THR A 347 -15.28 -13.77 -1.44
CA THR A 347 -14.92 -12.76 -0.42
C THR A 347 -14.35 -11.47 -1.01
N LEU A 348 -13.85 -11.53 -2.24
CA LEU A 348 -13.31 -10.39 -2.99
C LEU A 348 -14.37 -9.71 -3.86
N ASP A 349 -15.63 -10.15 -3.79
CA ASP A 349 -16.73 -9.66 -4.64
C ASP A 349 -16.47 -9.85 -6.14
N VAL A 350 -15.72 -10.89 -6.54
CA VAL A 350 -15.50 -11.24 -7.96
C VAL A 350 -16.56 -12.22 -8.46
N VAL A 351 -17.01 -13.13 -7.58
CA VAL A 351 -18.10 -14.06 -7.84
C VAL A 351 -19.09 -14.05 -6.69
N THR A 352 -20.32 -14.47 -6.92
CA THR A 352 -21.30 -14.69 -5.85
C THR A 352 -21.82 -16.12 -5.89
N GLU A 353 -21.92 -16.76 -4.73
CA GLU A 353 -22.60 -18.05 -4.61
C GLU A 353 -24.12 -17.81 -4.68
N THR A 354 -24.78 -18.38 -5.68
CA THR A 354 -26.23 -18.22 -5.90
C THR A 354 -27.03 -19.34 -5.25
N GLU A 355 -26.45 -20.54 -5.25
CA GLU A 355 -26.93 -21.74 -4.56
C GLU A 355 -25.70 -22.51 -4.06
N PRO A 356 -25.81 -23.43 -3.07
CA PRO A 356 -24.67 -24.21 -2.61
C PRO A 356 -23.93 -24.90 -3.76
N GLY A 357 -22.67 -24.52 -4.00
CA GLY A 357 -21.85 -25.05 -5.10
C GLY A 357 -22.19 -24.51 -6.49
N ARG A 358 -22.92 -23.39 -6.58
CA ARG A 358 -23.16 -22.65 -7.83
C ARG A 358 -22.77 -21.19 -7.70
N TYR A 359 -22.04 -20.69 -8.70
CA TYR A 359 -21.50 -19.34 -8.71
C TYR A 359 -21.96 -18.56 -9.94
N ALA A 360 -22.04 -17.24 -9.82
CA ALA A 360 -22.21 -16.28 -10.90
C ALA A 360 -21.19 -15.15 -10.77
N LEU A 361 -20.92 -14.43 -11.85
CA LEU A 361 -20.10 -13.21 -11.79
C LEU A 361 -20.85 -12.08 -11.10
N THR A 362 -20.11 -11.29 -10.33
CA THR A 362 -20.56 -9.97 -9.88
C THR A 362 -20.25 -8.93 -10.97
N PRO A 363 -20.69 -7.67 -10.85
CA PRO A 363 -20.27 -6.60 -11.76
C PRO A 363 -18.75 -6.41 -11.81
N VAL A 364 -18.03 -6.63 -10.71
CA VAL A 364 -16.56 -6.57 -10.67
C VAL A 364 -15.96 -7.75 -11.44
N GLY A 365 -16.50 -8.96 -11.24
CA GLY A 365 -16.05 -10.14 -11.98
C GLY A 365 -16.33 -10.07 -13.48
N ASP A 366 -17.40 -9.40 -13.89
CA ASP A 366 -17.78 -9.24 -15.29
C ASP A 366 -16.71 -8.49 -16.10
N VAL A 367 -15.97 -7.57 -15.48
CA VAL A 367 -14.83 -6.86 -16.10
C VAL A 367 -13.73 -7.83 -16.54
N LEU A 368 -13.59 -8.99 -15.88
CA LEU A 368 -12.60 -10.02 -16.26
C LEU A 368 -12.94 -10.74 -17.57
N THR A 369 -14.14 -10.55 -18.10
CA THR A 369 -14.55 -11.09 -19.41
C THR A 369 -14.12 -10.19 -20.57
N LEU A 370 -13.73 -8.94 -20.29
CA LEU A 370 -13.21 -8.03 -21.30
C LEU A 370 -11.85 -8.52 -21.81
N GLU A 371 -11.73 -8.70 -23.12
CA GLU A 371 -10.55 -9.31 -23.75
C GLU A 371 -9.23 -8.62 -23.35
N PHE A 372 -9.20 -7.29 -23.29
CA PHE A 372 -8.00 -6.54 -22.92
C PHE A 372 -7.60 -6.71 -21.44
N ILE A 373 -8.57 -6.96 -20.55
CA ILE A 373 -8.31 -7.27 -19.13
C ILE A 373 -7.83 -8.71 -19.01
N ALA A 374 -8.50 -9.64 -19.70
CA ALA A 374 -8.12 -11.03 -19.72
C ALA A 374 -6.67 -11.21 -20.22
N ASP A 375 -6.30 -10.61 -21.36
CA ASP A 375 -4.93 -10.66 -21.88
C ASP A 375 -3.91 -10.05 -20.91
N ARG A 376 -4.21 -8.88 -20.31
CA ARG A 376 -3.32 -8.26 -19.29
C ARG A 376 -3.04 -9.17 -18.10
N LEU A 377 -4.02 -9.97 -17.69
CA LEU A 377 -3.94 -10.81 -16.49
C LEU A 377 -3.42 -12.23 -16.77
N HIS A 378 -3.66 -12.76 -17.96
CA HIS A 378 -3.27 -14.10 -18.39
C HIS A 378 -1.75 -14.23 -18.57
N SER A 379 -1.16 -15.36 -18.17
CA SER A 379 0.30 -15.54 -18.17
C SER A 379 0.94 -15.49 -19.57
N THR A 380 0.15 -15.72 -20.61
CA THR A 380 0.57 -15.67 -22.02
C THR A 380 0.31 -14.34 -22.71
N GLY A 381 -0.43 -13.41 -22.08
CA GLY A 381 -0.64 -12.08 -22.64
C GLY A 381 0.58 -11.19 -22.47
N VAL A 382 0.54 -10.00 -23.09
CA VAL A 382 1.73 -9.14 -23.20
C VAL A 382 2.23 -8.69 -21.82
N VAL A 383 1.35 -8.05 -21.06
CA VAL A 383 1.66 -7.59 -19.69
C VAL A 383 1.80 -8.76 -18.73
N GLY A 384 1.04 -9.83 -18.96
CA GLY A 384 1.15 -11.04 -18.15
C GLY A 384 2.55 -11.65 -18.20
N ARG A 385 3.15 -11.75 -19.39
CA ARG A 385 4.53 -12.23 -19.57
C ARG A 385 5.54 -11.28 -18.91
N GLU A 386 5.44 -9.97 -19.11
CA GLU A 386 6.30 -8.98 -18.41
C GLU A 386 6.29 -9.18 -16.89
N MET A 387 5.10 -9.36 -16.32
CA MET A 387 4.90 -9.52 -14.88
C MET A 387 5.45 -10.84 -14.30
N LEU A 388 5.71 -11.87 -15.11
CA LEU A 388 6.29 -13.13 -14.61
C LEU A 388 7.67 -12.91 -13.96
N GLY A 389 8.41 -11.90 -14.42
CA GLY A 389 9.73 -11.58 -13.90
C GLY A 389 9.72 -10.82 -12.57
N ILE A 390 8.57 -10.30 -12.10
CA ILE A 390 8.54 -9.29 -11.02
C ILE A 390 9.18 -9.75 -9.71
N HIS A 391 9.20 -11.06 -9.45
CA HIS A 391 9.89 -11.63 -8.29
C HIS A 391 11.41 -11.46 -8.32
N GLY A 392 11.99 -11.12 -9.48
CA GLY A 392 13.40 -10.77 -9.68
C GLY A 392 13.74 -9.32 -9.27
N LEU A 393 12.75 -8.48 -8.91
CA LEU A 393 12.97 -7.07 -8.63
C LEU A 393 14.06 -6.81 -7.58
N THR A 394 14.14 -7.64 -6.54
CA THR A 394 15.19 -7.50 -5.50
C THR A 394 16.60 -7.63 -6.09
N GLU A 395 16.79 -8.52 -7.06
CA GLU A 395 18.08 -8.72 -7.73
C GLU A 395 18.39 -7.54 -8.66
N SER A 396 17.40 -7.07 -9.41
CA SER A 396 17.55 -5.89 -10.28
C SER A 396 17.89 -4.63 -9.47
N VAL A 397 17.24 -4.39 -8.33
CA VAL A 397 17.57 -3.26 -7.43
C VAL A 397 18.99 -3.38 -6.87
N ARG A 398 19.48 -4.60 -6.59
CA ARG A 398 20.85 -4.81 -6.08
C ARG A 398 21.93 -4.60 -7.13
N THR A 399 21.63 -4.84 -8.40
CA THR A 399 22.64 -4.98 -9.45
C THR A 399 22.53 -3.94 -10.57
N GLY A 400 21.38 -3.28 -10.70
CA GLY A 400 21.05 -2.42 -11.84
C GLY A 400 20.91 -3.19 -13.16
N ARG A 401 20.67 -4.51 -13.12
CA ARG A 401 20.60 -5.40 -14.30
C ARG A 401 19.25 -6.09 -14.42
N PRO A 402 18.84 -6.55 -15.62
CA PRO A 402 17.62 -7.32 -15.76
C PRO A 402 17.70 -8.63 -14.97
N ALA A 403 16.61 -9.01 -14.31
CA ALA A 403 16.51 -10.22 -13.49
C ALA A 403 15.34 -11.13 -13.91
N TYR A 404 14.69 -10.86 -15.04
CA TYR A 404 13.59 -11.70 -15.56
C TYR A 404 13.97 -13.19 -15.67
N ALA A 405 15.21 -13.48 -16.10
CA ALA A 405 15.71 -14.84 -16.27
C ALA A 405 15.93 -15.60 -14.95
N SER A 406 16.17 -14.91 -13.83
CA SER A 406 16.36 -15.59 -12.54
C SER A 406 15.07 -16.17 -11.98
N VAL A 407 13.92 -15.70 -12.47
CA VAL A 407 12.59 -16.21 -12.13
C VAL A 407 12.07 -17.21 -13.17
N THR A 408 12.18 -16.88 -14.46
CA THR A 408 11.50 -17.62 -15.54
C THR A 408 12.39 -18.63 -16.25
N GLY A 409 13.72 -18.56 -16.07
CA GLY A 409 14.70 -19.40 -16.77
C GLY A 409 15.00 -18.97 -18.21
N ARG A 410 14.41 -17.88 -18.71
CA ARG A 410 14.66 -17.32 -20.05
C ARG A 410 14.86 -15.82 -19.97
N THR A 411 15.60 -15.21 -20.89
CA THR A 411 15.70 -13.74 -20.91
C THR A 411 14.43 -13.14 -21.49
N PHE A 412 14.11 -11.90 -21.12
CA PHE A 412 12.97 -11.23 -21.75
C PHE A 412 13.22 -10.94 -23.24
N ALA A 413 14.50 -10.78 -23.65
CA ALA A 413 14.87 -10.73 -25.05
C ALA A 413 14.47 -12.01 -25.81
N ASP A 414 14.59 -13.20 -25.20
CA ASP A 414 14.11 -14.45 -25.82
C ASP A 414 12.59 -14.44 -26.00
N VAL A 415 11.84 -13.90 -25.04
CA VAL A 415 10.37 -13.75 -25.14
C VAL A 415 10.01 -12.82 -26.30
N ARG A 416 10.75 -11.72 -26.48
CA ARG A 416 10.60 -10.77 -27.60
C ARG A 416 10.92 -11.36 -28.98
N THR A 417 11.48 -12.57 -29.06
CA THR A 417 11.66 -13.27 -30.34
C THR A 417 10.48 -14.16 -30.71
N GLU A 418 9.54 -14.38 -29.79
CA GLU A 418 8.35 -15.18 -30.07
C GLU A 418 7.35 -14.39 -30.91
N GLN A 419 6.97 -14.94 -32.07
CA GLN A 419 6.04 -14.26 -32.98
C GLN A 419 4.68 -13.99 -32.32
N ASP A 420 4.16 -14.90 -31.49
CA ASP A 420 2.89 -14.68 -30.76
C ASP A 420 2.98 -13.51 -29.78
N TYR A 421 4.12 -13.34 -29.08
CA TYR A 421 4.32 -12.18 -28.22
C TYR A 421 4.37 -10.89 -29.03
N GLU A 422 5.21 -10.86 -30.08
CA GLU A 422 5.38 -9.68 -30.91
C GLU A 422 4.10 -9.27 -31.60
N ASP A 423 3.33 -10.20 -32.16
CA ASP A 423 2.06 -9.92 -32.83
C ASP A 423 1.08 -9.23 -31.87
N ARG A 424 0.88 -9.76 -30.66
CA ARG A 424 -0.01 -9.16 -29.65
C ARG A 424 0.51 -7.82 -29.15
N HIS A 425 1.82 -7.72 -28.93
CA HIS A 425 2.45 -6.49 -28.47
C HIS A 425 2.28 -5.37 -29.50
N LEU A 426 2.55 -5.64 -30.77
CA LEU A 426 2.41 -4.67 -31.87
C LEU A 426 0.95 -4.32 -32.12
N GLU A 427 0.02 -5.28 -32.08
CA GLU A 427 -1.40 -5.02 -32.21
C GLU A 427 -1.91 -4.09 -31.09
N ARG A 428 -1.50 -4.35 -29.83
CA ARG A 428 -1.81 -3.48 -28.69
C ARG A 428 -1.26 -2.07 -28.91
N LEU A 429 0.00 -1.94 -29.33
CA LEU A 429 0.59 -0.63 -29.59
C LEU A 429 -0.17 0.10 -30.69
N ALA A 430 -0.45 -0.57 -31.82
CA ALA A 430 -1.11 -0.02 -32.99
C ALA A 430 -2.48 0.59 -32.69
N LYS A 431 -3.26 0.00 -31.77
CA LYS A 431 -4.61 0.47 -31.38
C LYS A 431 -4.64 1.95 -30.93
N PHE A 432 -3.56 2.45 -30.32
CA PHE A 432 -3.52 3.82 -29.77
C PHE A 432 -2.73 4.81 -30.63
N GLN A 433 -1.97 4.34 -31.63
CA GLN A 433 -1.09 5.21 -32.41
C GLN A 433 -1.77 6.26 -33.27
N PRO A 434 -2.97 6.04 -33.86
CA PRO A 434 -3.62 7.07 -34.67
C PRO A 434 -3.83 8.39 -33.93
N ALA A 435 -4.07 8.34 -32.61
CA ALA A 435 -4.23 9.53 -31.76
C ALA A 435 -2.95 10.39 -31.66
N LEU A 436 -1.77 9.79 -31.87
CA LEU A 436 -0.48 10.48 -31.92
C LEU A 436 -0.06 10.81 -33.36
N ALA A 437 -0.26 9.87 -34.29
CA ALA A 437 0.16 10.00 -35.68
C ALA A 437 -0.57 11.13 -36.43
N GLY A 438 -1.89 11.26 -36.29
CA GLY A 438 -2.66 12.30 -37.00
C GLY A 438 -2.21 13.74 -36.67
N PRO A 439 -2.04 14.11 -35.38
CA PRO A 439 -1.50 15.41 -35.00
C PRO A 439 -0.09 15.68 -35.55
N ILE A 440 0.81 14.68 -35.56
CA ILE A 440 2.14 14.84 -36.16
C ILE A 440 2.03 15.04 -37.67
N ALA A 441 1.17 14.27 -38.34
CA ALA A 441 0.96 14.33 -39.79
C ALA A 441 0.55 15.73 -40.27
N THR A 442 -0.29 16.41 -39.49
CA THR A 442 -0.85 17.74 -39.80
C THR A 442 -0.01 18.90 -39.27
N SER A 443 1.02 18.63 -38.46
CA SER A 443 1.96 19.62 -37.96
C SER A 443 3.04 19.98 -38.99
N ASP A 444 3.83 21.01 -38.68
CA ASP A 444 5.00 21.40 -39.46
C ASP A 444 6.23 20.50 -39.22
N LEU A 445 6.16 19.52 -38.29
CA LEU A 445 7.25 18.59 -37.98
C LEU A 445 7.71 17.76 -39.19
N LEU A 446 6.84 17.53 -40.17
CA LEU A 446 7.14 16.82 -41.41
C LEU A 446 7.28 17.74 -42.63
N ALA A 447 7.22 19.06 -42.44
CA ALA A 447 7.40 20.01 -43.53
C ALA A 447 8.77 19.82 -44.21
N GLY A 448 8.77 19.72 -45.54
CA GLY A 448 9.97 19.55 -46.36
C GLY A 448 10.61 18.15 -46.34
N VAL A 449 10.06 17.20 -45.58
CA VAL A 449 10.58 15.82 -45.50
C VAL A 449 10.12 15.04 -46.73
N ARG A 450 11.05 14.50 -47.53
CA ARG A 450 10.74 13.63 -48.69
C ARG A 450 10.98 12.17 -48.38
N HIS A 451 11.90 11.87 -47.48
CA HIS A 451 12.15 10.51 -46.99
C HIS A 451 12.26 10.50 -45.46
N LEU A 452 11.35 9.76 -44.84
CA LEU A 452 11.27 9.52 -43.40
C LEU A 452 11.64 8.06 -43.08
N VAL A 453 12.52 7.84 -42.12
CA VAL A 453 12.75 6.53 -41.52
C VAL A 453 12.01 6.46 -40.18
N ILE A 454 11.38 5.32 -39.86
CA ILE A 454 10.63 5.13 -38.62
C ILE A 454 11.16 3.92 -37.85
N HIS A 455 11.51 4.15 -36.57
CA HIS A 455 11.74 3.13 -35.56
C HIS A 455 10.65 3.24 -34.47
N SER A 456 9.61 2.42 -34.59
CA SER A 456 8.46 2.42 -33.67
C SER A 456 7.72 1.08 -33.75
N GLY A 457 7.25 0.57 -32.61
CA GLY A 457 6.29 -0.56 -32.59
C GLY A 457 4.93 -0.19 -33.20
N GLY A 458 4.67 1.10 -33.40
CA GLY A 458 3.48 1.67 -34.02
C GLY A 458 3.64 2.11 -35.48
N ALA A 459 4.72 1.70 -36.14
CA ALA A 459 5.17 2.33 -37.38
C ALA A 459 4.16 2.28 -38.54
N GLY A 460 3.33 1.23 -38.64
CA GLY A 460 2.29 1.12 -39.68
C GLY A 460 1.26 2.25 -39.60
N ALA A 461 0.76 2.55 -38.40
CA ALA A 461 -0.19 3.64 -38.17
C ALA A 461 0.43 5.02 -38.45
N HIS A 462 1.69 5.23 -38.06
CA HIS A 462 2.42 6.44 -38.43
C HIS A 462 2.55 6.57 -39.95
N ALA A 463 2.99 5.51 -40.61
CA ALA A 463 3.17 5.50 -42.07
C ALA A 463 1.86 5.86 -42.77
N ARG A 464 0.74 5.24 -42.37
CA ARG A 464 -0.62 5.51 -42.89
C ARG A 464 -0.95 7.00 -42.87
N GLU A 465 -0.92 7.62 -41.70
CA GLU A 465 -1.32 9.03 -41.54
C GLU A 465 -0.36 9.96 -42.29
N TYR A 466 0.94 9.67 -42.28
CA TYR A 466 1.94 10.54 -42.90
C TYR A 466 1.91 10.49 -44.44
N VAL A 467 1.79 9.31 -45.05
CA VAL A 467 1.71 9.21 -46.51
C VAL A 467 0.36 9.73 -47.03
N ALA A 468 -0.70 9.66 -46.23
CA ALA A 468 -1.99 10.25 -46.57
C ALA A 468 -1.95 11.79 -46.56
N ALA A 469 -1.27 12.39 -45.57
CA ALA A 469 -1.14 13.85 -45.46
C ALA A 469 -0.10 14.45 -46.42
N HIS A 470 0.92 13.68 -46.82
CA HIS A 470 2.05 14.17 -47.63
C HIS A 470 2.26 13.31 -48.88
N GLU A 471 1.79 13.78 -50.04
CA GLU A 471 1.80 13.01 -51.31
C GLU A 471 3.21 12.61 -51.78
N ASN A 472 4.22 13.44 -51.49
CA ASN A 472 5.61 13.22 -51.92
C ASN A 472 6.47 12.50 -50.88
N LEU A 473 5.92 12.19 -49.70
CA LEU A 473 6.65 11.53 -48.64
C LEU A 473 6.82 10.03 -48.94
N ARG A 474 8.05 9.54 -48.80
CA ARG A 474 8.37 8.11 -48.75
C ARG A 474 8.74 7.73 -47.32
N VAL A 475 8.29 6.56 -46.88
CA VAL A 475 8.54 6.05 -45.53
C VAL A 475 9.31 4.74 -45.62
N THR A 476 10.35 4.61 -44.79
CA THR A 476 11.02 3.32 -44.54
C THR A 476 10.86 2.96 -43.07
N ILE A 477 10.19 1.86 -42.79
CA ILE A 477 10.04 1.31 -41.45
C ILE A 477 11.20 0.36 -41.22
N CYS A 478 12.07 0.67 -40.26
CA CYS A 478 13.16 -0.22 -39.85
C CYS A 478 12.72 -1.01 -38.63
N ALA A 479 12.69 -2.33 -38.75
CA ALA A 479 12.14 -3.22 -37.72
C ALA A 479 12.96 -4.51 -37.60
N LEU A 480 12.92 -5.15 -36.43
CA LEU A 480 13.50 -6.47 -36.24
C LEU A 480 12.71 -7.54 -37.01
N PRO A 481 13.29 -8.73 -37.31
CA PRO A 481 12.65 -9.72 -38.18
C PRO A 481 11.19 -10.08 -37.83
N ALA A 482 10.89 -10.36 -36.55
CA ALA A 482 9.53 -10.70 -36.11
C ALA A 482 8.54 -9.53 -36.29
N GLN A 483 9.00 -8.30 -36.07
CA GLN A 483 8.19 -7.09 -36.26
C GLN A 483 7.98 -6.79 -37.75
N ALA A 484 9.01 -6.96 -38.57
CA ALA A 484 8.94 -6.78 -40.01
C ALA A 484 7.97 -7.79 -40.66
N ASP A 485 7.98 -9.03 -40.18
CA ASP A 485 7.04 -10.08 -40.59
C ASP A 485 5.58 -9.70 -40.28
N TRP A 486 5.30 -9.22 -39.06
CA TRP A 486 3.98 -8.69 -38.69
C TRP A 486 3.57 -7.50 -39.57
N LEU A 487 4.44 -6.49 -39.70
CA LEU A 487 4.17 -5.28 -40.50
C LEU A 487 3.83 -5.60 -41.95
N ARG A 488 4.51 -6.57 -42.58
CA ARG A 488 4.22 -6.96 -43.97
C ARG A 488 2.83 -7.57 -44.13
N ARG A 489 2.32 -8.28 -43.12
CA ARG A 489 0.96 -8.81 -43.10
C ARG A 489 -0.08 -7.73 -42.82
N ASP A 490 0.22 -6.81 -41.91
CA ASP A 490 -0.71 -5.78 -41.42
C ASP A 490 -0.85 -4.57 -42.36
N LEU A 491 0.23 -4.17 -43.05
CA LEU A 491 0.25 -2.97 -43.88
C LEU A 491 -0.83 -2.90 -44.98
N PRO A 492 -1.22 -4.00 -45.67
CA PRO A 492 -2.36 -3.97 -46.60
C PRO A 492 -3.69 -3.55 -45.95
N ASP A 493 -3.94 -3.96 -44.71
CA ASP A 493 -5.16 -3.63 -43.97
C ASP A 493 -5.05 -2.23 -43.35
N THR A 494 -3.88 -1.88 -42.81
CA THR A 494 -3.61 -0.56 -42.23
C THR A 494 -3.58 0.54 -43.29
N ILE A 495 -3.05 0.27 -44.49
CA ILE A 495 -3.00 1.18 -45.64
C ILE A 495 -3.63 0.51 -46.88
N PRO A 496 -4.98 0.56 -47.01
CA PRO A 496 -5.68 -0.07 -48.13
C PRO A 496 -5.33 0.53 -49.50
N ASP A 497 -5.06 1.84 -49.56
CA ASP A 497 -4.69 2.54 -50.80
C ASP A 497 -3.30 2.09 -51.29
N GLU A 498 -3.26 1.45 -52.45
CA GLU A 498 -2.03 0.91 -53.04
C GLU A 498 -1.01 2.01 -53.44
N ARG A 499 -1.46 3.19 -53.86
CA ARG A 499 -0.57 4.32 -54.19
C ARG A 499 0.10 4.89 -52.95
N GLN A 500 -0.60 4.88 -51.82
CA GLN A 500 -0.02 5.23 -50.52
C GLN A 500 0.94 4.13 -50.05
N ARG A 501 0.50 2.87 -50.10
CA ARG A 501 1.27 1.71 -49.62
C ARG A 501 2.58 1.47 -50.38
N THR A 502 2.62 1.69 -51.69
CA THR A 502 3.85 1.58 -52.49
C THR A 502 4.96 2.57 -52.10
N ARG A 503 4.64 3.62 -51.33
CA ARG A 503 5.61 4.57 -50.76
C ARG A 503 6.11 4.18 -49.38
N VAL A 504 5.65 3.05 -48.83
CA VAL A 504 6.03 2.52 -47.52
C VAL A 504 6.83 1.23 -47.72
N GLY A 505 8.10 1.25 -47.33
CA GLY A 505 8.97 0.07 -47.34
C GLY A 505 9.23 -0.44 -45.93
N VAL A 506 9.32 -1.77 -45.75
CA VAL A 506 9.77 -2.40 -44.50
C VAL A 506 11.17 -2.96 -44.70
N LEU A 507 12.13 -2.47 -43.92
CA LEU A 507 13.51 -2.91 -43.92
C LEU A 507 13.80 -3.67 -42.63
N GLU A 508 14.26 -4.91 -42.76
CA GLU A 508 14.77 -5.68 -41.62
C GLU A 508 16.11 -5.10 -41.19
N GLN A 509 16.11 -4.37 -40.08
CA GLN A 509 17.29 -3.66 -39.58
C GLN A 509 17.13 -3.33 -38.10
N SER A 510 18.22 -3.49 -37.35
CA SER A 510 18.32 -3.04 -35.96
C SER A 510 18.58 -1.53 -35.87
N VAL A 511 18.06 -0.87 -34.83
CA VAL A 511 18.37 0.54 -34.52
C VAL A 511 19.86 0.77 -34.17
N PHE A 512 20.60 -0.31 -33.90
CA PHE A 512 22.06 -0.26 -33.68
C PHE A 512 22.87 -0.23 -34.98
N GLU A 513 22.21 -0.34 -36.13
CA GLU A 513 22.84 -0.25 -37.44
C GLU A 513 22.56 1.11 -38.09
N PRO A 514 23.46 1.64 -38.93
CA PRO A 514 23.19 2.88 -39.68
C PRO A 514 21.98 2.69 -40.61
N GLY A 515 20.95 3.52 -40.42
CA GLY A 515 19.75 3.53 -41.26
C GLY A 515 20.01 3.99 -42.69
N PRO A 516 19.04 3.85 -43.62
CA PRO A 516 19.16 4.44 -44.95
C PRO A 516 19.22 5.97 -44.86
N ALA A 517 19.79 6.61 -45.88
CA ALA A 517 19.87 8.07 -45.93
C ALA A 517 18.46 8.69 -45.96
N ALA A 518 18.19 9.65 -45.07
CA ALA A 518 16.85 10.20 -44.87
C ALA A 518 16.87 11.68 -44.46
N ASP A 519 15.79 12.40 -44.76
CA ASP A 519 15.62 13.80 -44.34
C ASP A 519 15.19 13.89 -42.87
N ALA A 520 14.48 12.87 -42.38
CA ALA A 520 14.16 12.75 -40.97
C ALA A 520 14.15 11.28 -40.51
N VAL A 521 14.44 11.07 -39.23
CA VAL A 521 14.25 9.77 -38.56
C VAL A 521 13.30 9.96 -37.37
N LEU A 522 12.17 9.28 -37.37
CA LEU A 522 11.23 9.23 -36.25
C LEU A 522 11.57 8.02 -35.37
N ILE A 523 11.81 8.28 -34.09
CA ILE A 523 11.99 7.25 -33.07
C ILE A 523 10.92 7.47 -32.01
N SER A 524 10.11 6.46 -31.74
CA SER A 524 9.02 6.55 -30.78
C SER A 524 9.04 5.40 -29.80
N ARG A 525 9.29 5.71 -28.52
CA ARG A 525 9.28 4.80 -27.37
C ARG A 525 10.14 3.56 -27.59
N ALA A 526 11.29 3.75 -28.20
CA ALA A 526 12.19 2.67 -28.58
C ALA A 526 13.34 2.50 -27.58
N PHE A 527 13.64 3.53 -26.78
CA PHE A 527 14.87 3.61 -26.00
C PHE A 527 14.68 3.41 -24.50
N LYS A 528 13.46 3.52 -23.94
CA LYS A 528 13.21 3.17 -22.53
C LYS A 528 13.65 1.74 -22.15
N ASN A 529 13.60 0.81 -23.10
CA ASN A 529 14.00 -0.58 -22.92
C ASN A 529 15.52 -0.82 -23.10
N LEU A 530 16.32 0.23 -23.31
CA LEU A 530 17.76 0.12 -23.52
C LEU A 530 18.51 0.84 -22.40
N PRO A 531 19.58 0.27 -21.83
CA PRO A 531 20.48 1.01 -20.95
C PRO A 531 21.01 2.28 -21.63
N ASP A 532 21.33 3.32 -20.86
CA ASP A 532 21.70 4.64 -21.40
C ASP A 532 22.83 4.65 -22.43
N ALA A 533 23.84 3.79 -22.23
CA ALA A 533 24.94 3.66 -23.17
C ALA A 533 24.47 3.13 -24.54
N ASP A 534 23.54 2.18 -24.51
CA ASP A 534 23.00 1.53 -25.69
C ASP A 534 21.96 2.43 -26.37
N ALA A 535 21.11 3.10 -25.59
CA ALA A 535 20.19 4.14 -26.09
C ALA A 535 20.95 5.27 -26.80
N ALA A 536 22.03 5.78 -26.20
CA ALA A 536 22.86 6.81 -26.82
C ALA A 536 23.59 6.29 -28.07
N HIS A 537 23.97 5.00 -28.10
CA HIS A 537 24.54 4.38 -29.29
C HIS A 537 23.51 4.28 -30.42
N ALA A 538 22.33 3.74 -30.14
CA ALA A 538 21.23 3.63 -31.08
C ALA A 538 20.80 4.98 -31.66
N LEU A 539 20.67 6.01 -30.80
CA LEU A 539 20.33 7.36 -31.23
C LEU A 539 21.40 7.97 -32.15
N ARG A 540 22.69 7.71 -31.88
CA ARG A 540 23.80 8.14 -32.75
C ARG A 540 23.74 7.46 -34.12
N ARG A 541 23.44 6.16 -34.14
CA ARG A 541 23.29 5.36 -35.38
C ARG A 541 22.12 5.85 -36.23
N ALA A 542 21.00 6.16 -35.60
CA ALA A 542 19.84 6.74 -36.27
C ALA A 542 20.15 8.11 -36.92
N ALA A 543 21.01 8.93 -36.30
CA ALA A 543 21.42 10.22 -36.85
C ALA A 543 22.55 10.14 -37.90
N GLU A 544 23.17 8.96 -38.10
CA GLU A 544 24.41 8.80 -38.85
C GLU A 544 24.28 9.12 -40.35
N ASN A 545 23.15 8.79 -40.95
CA ASN A 545 22.90 8.97 -42.39
C ASN A 545 21.87 10.06 -42.72
N LEU A 546 21.63 11.00 -41.80
CA LEU A 546 20.79 12.17 -42.08
C LEU A 546 21.36 13.00 -43.25
N THR A 547 20.50 13.42 -44.17
CA THR A 547 20.86 14.34 -45.25
C THR A 547 21.22 15.72 -44.68
N PRO A 548 21.90 16.61 -45.45
CA PRO A 548 22.16 17.98 -45.00
C PRO A 548 20.87 18.70 -44.58
N GLY A 549 20.81 19.16 -43.33
CA GLY A 549 19.59 19.76 -42.74
C GLY A 549 18.59 18.75 -42.18
N GLY A 550 18.94 17.46 -42.16
CA GLY A 550 18.10 16.41 -41.59
C GLY A 550 18.08 16.41 -40.05
N ARG A 551 17.06 15.76 -39.49
CA ARG A 551 16.73 15.79 -38.05
C ARG A 551 16.24 14.45 -37.53
N VAL A 552 16.43 14.20 -36.23
CA VAL A 552 15.73 13.11 -35.53
C VAL A 552 14.50 13.69 -34.82
N LEU A 553 13.36 13.05 -34.97
CA LEU A 553 12.15 13.30 -34.20
C LEU A 553 12.07 12.22 -33.12
N LEU A 554 12.43 12.55 -31.89
CA LEU A 554 12.44 11.62 -30.76
C LEU A 554 11.18 11.82 -29.91
N ILE A 555 10.47 10.72 -29.67
CA ILE A 555 9.33 10.66 -28.75
C ILE A 555 9.67 9.59 -27.72
N GLU A 556 9.83 9.99 -26.46
CA GLU A 556 9.98 9.08 -25.33
C GLU A 556 9.05 9.56 -24.21
N ASP A 557 8.52 8.62 -23.45
CA ASP A 557 7.79 8.95 -22.22
C ASP A 557 8.85 9.25 -21.13
N VAL A 558 8.60 10.29 -20.33
CA VAL A 558 9.51 10.69 -19.24
C VAL A 558 8.87 10.44 -17.90
N PHE A 559 9.68 10.06 -16.92
CA PHE A 559 9.27 9.92 -15.54
C PHE A 559 9.21 11.29 -14.87
N ASP A 560 8.02 11.79 -14.57
CA ASP A 560 7.83 13.07 -13.90
C ASP A 560 7.95 12.91 -12.37
N THR A 561 9.04 13.43 -11.80
CA THR A 561 9.27 13.37 -10.35
C THR A 561 8.46 14.40 -9.57
N ASP A 562 7.91 15.42 -10.24
CA ASP A 562 7.09 16.45 -9.62
C ASP A 562 5.60 16.05 -9.59
N ASP A 563 5.17 15.18 -10.52
CA ASP A 563 3.83 14.59 -10.59
C ASP A 563 3.90 13.05 -10.67
N LEU A 564 4.23 12.42 -9.54
CA LEU A 564 4.40 10.97 -9.45
C LEU A 564 3.08 10.22 -9.63
N ASP A 565 2.98 9.46 -10.71
CA ASP A 565 1.89 8.52 -10.97
C ASP A 565 2.27 7.08 -10.57
N GLU A 566 1.33 6.34 -9.98
CA GLU A 566 1.57 4.95 -9.54
C GLU A 566 1.82 4.02 -10.73
N HIS A 567 1.14 4.22 -11.87
CA HIS A 567 1.33 3.38 -13.05
C HIS A 567 2.70 3.59 -13.69
N ASP A 568 3.20 4.82 -13.73
CA ASP A 568 4.56 5.10 -14.21
C ASP A 568 5.61 4.41 -13.31
N GLY A 569 5.41 4.46 -11.99
CA GLY A 569 6.27 3.76 -11.03
C GLY A 569 6.25 2.24 -11.21
N GLU A 570 5.08 1.65 -11.44
CA GLU A 570 4.96 0.22 -11.76
C GLU A 570 5.66 -0.14 -13.07
N GLU A 571 5.43 0.64 -14.14
CA GLU A 571 6.03 0.43 -15.46
C GLU A 571 7.55 0.50 -15.41
N ASP A 572 8.10 1.48 -14.69
CA ASP A 572 9.55 1.66 -14.54
C ASP A 572 10.20 0.45 -13.85
N LEU A 573 9.60 -0.06 -12.77
CA LEU A 573 10.10 -1.24 -12.06
C LEU A 573 9.99 -2.53 -12.89
N ILE A 574 8.93 -2.67 -13.68
CA ILE A 574 8.78 -3.80 -14.61
C ILE A 574 9.83 -3.72 -15.72
N GLY A 575 10.06 -2.52 -16.27
CA GLY A 575 11.11 -2.26 -17.24
C GLY A 575 12.48 -2.63 -16.69
N LEU A 576 12.80 -2.19 -15.47
CA LEU A 576 14.05 -2.50 -14.80
C LEU A 576 14.27 -4.03 -14.68
N VAL A 577 13.22 -4.79 -14.36
CA VAL A 577 13.29 -6.25 -14.28
C VAL A 577 13.48 -6.91 -15.64
N CYS A 578 12.76 -6.45 -16.66
CA CYS A 578 12.76 -7.06 -18.00
C CYS A 578 14.02 -6.68 -18.81
N HIS A 579 14.47 -5.44 -18.68
CA HIS A 579 15.45 -4.81 -19.57
C HIS A 579 16.68 -4.27 -18.83
N GLY A 580 16.63 -4.09 -17.51
CA GLY A 580 17.67 -3.36 -16.77
C GLY A 580 17.65 -1.86 -17.02
N SER A 581 16.54 -1.36 -17.54
CA SER A 581 16.29 0.05 -17.89
C SER A 581 14.78 0.30 -17.83
N GLY A 582 14.36 1.56 -17.73
CA GLY A 582 12.95 1.91 -17.70
C GLY A 582 12.71 3.33 -18.20
N LEU A 583 11.76 4.02 -17.56
CA LEU A 583 11.48 5.41 -17.83
C LEU A 583 12.66 6.29 -17.40
N ARG A 584 12.82 7.42 -18.07
CA ARG A 584 13.89 8.39 -17.76
C ARG A 584 13.26 9.69 -17.29
N THR A 585 13.86 10.32 -16.31
CA THR A 585 13.58 11.74 -16.05
C THR A 585 14.00 12.59 -17.25
N ALA A 586 13.49 13.82 -17.35
CA ALA A 586 13.88 14.74 -18.42
C ALA A 586 15.40 14.98 -18.45
N ALA A 587 16.05 15.06 -17.28
CA ALA A 587 17.49 15.26 -17.17
C ALA A 587 18.30 14.03 -17.64
N GLU A 588 17.84 12.82 -17.34
CA GLU A 588 18.48 11.58 -17.81
C GLU A 588 18.33 11.41 -19.33
N LEU A 589 17.16 11.74 -19.87
CA LEU A 589 16.95 11.74 -21.33
C LEU A 589 17.87 12.75 -22.02
N ASP A 590 18.03 13.96 -21.45
CA ASP A 590 18.96 14.96 -21.96
C ASP A 590 20.41 14.47 -21.93
N ALA A 591 20.81 13.74 -20.88
CA ALA A 591 22.14 13.12 -20.82
C ALA A 591 22.36 12.06 -21.91
N VAL A 592 21.35 11.25 -22.22
CA VAL A 592 21.40 10.28 -23.34
C VAL A 592 21.54 10.99 -24.69
N ILE A 593 20.75 12.03 -24.92
CA ILE A 593 20.81 12.85 -26.15
C ILE A 593 22.20 13.48 -26.31
N ALA A 594 22.73 14.10 -25.25
CA ALA A 594 24.06 14.69 -25.26
C ALA A 594 25.15 13.64 -25.52
N ARG A 595 25.06 12.47 -24.87
CA ARG A 595 26.00 11.36 -25.07
C ARG A 595 25.99 10.84 -26.51
N ALA A 596 24.86 10.92 -27.21
CA ALA A 596 24.76 10.58 -28.63
C ALA A 596 25.43 11.62 -29.55
N GLY A 597 25.86 12.78 -29.04
CA GLY A 597 26.42 13.88 -29.83
C GLY A 597 25.35 14.71 -30.55
N LEU A 598 24.13 14.71 -30.02
CA LEU A 598 23.00 15.47 -30.54
C LEU A 598 22.61 16.60 -29.57
N THR A 599 21.92 17.59 -30.10
CA THR A 599 21.33 18.69 -29.33
C THR A 599 19.87 18.86 -29.73
N ARG A 600 19.04 19.26 -28.76
CA ARG A 600 17.63 19.54 -28.98
C ARG A 600 17.50 20.92 -29.61
N SER A 601 17.06 20.98 -30.88
CA SER A 601 16.79 22.24 -31.57
C SER A 601 15.42 22.81 -31.19
N SER A 602 14.42 21.94 -31.02
CA SER A 602 13.08 22.32 -30.56
C SER A 602 12.42 21.17 -29.80
N ALA A 603 11.41 21.47 -28.98
CA ALA A 603 10.49 20.49 -28.42
C ALA A 603 9.07 21.01 -28.57
N ARG A 604 8.15 20.15 -29.01
CA ARG A 604 6.76 20.53 -29.27
C ARG A 604 5.83 19.48 -28.71
N THR A 605 4.77 19.93 -28.05
CA THR A 605 3.70 19.06 -27.59
C THR A 605 2.68 18.86 -28.70
N VAL A 606 2.34 17.61 -28.98
CA VAL A 606 1.36 17.22 -30.01
C VAL A 606 0.34 16.24 -29.42
N GLY A 607 -0.88 16.28 -29.96
CA GLY A 607 -1.95 15.35 -29.55
C GLY A 607 -2.26 15.43 -28.04
N LEU A 608 -2.28 14.27 -27.38
CA LEU A 608 -2.62 14.08 -25.96
C LEU A 608 -1.45 14.44 -25.01
N GLY A 609 -0.79 15.58 -25.22
CA GLY A 609 0.30 16.02 -24.34
C GLY A 609 1.66 15.37 -24.61
N VAL A 610 1.83 14.64 -25.72
CA VAL A 610 3.08 13.95 -26.06
C VAL A 610 4.12 14.95 -26.57
N THR A 611 5.33 14.91 -26.03
CA THR A 611 6.42 15.79 -26.47
C THR A 611 7.24 15.13 -27.59
N VAL A 612 7.40 15.85 -28.69
CA VAL A 612 8.31 15.50 -29.79
C VAL A 612 9.56 16.37 -29.68
N HIS A 613 10.70 15.74 -29.48
CA HIS A 613 12.00 16.39 -29.44
C HIS A 613 12.63 16.37 -30.82
N GLU A 614 12.92 17.54 -31.37
CA GLU A 614 13.65 17.69 -32.61
C GLU A 614 15.15 17.77 -32.29
N LEU A 615 15.92 16.79 -32.78
CA LEU A 615 17.33 16.65 -32.50
C LEU A 615 18.16 16.84 -33.77
N VAL A 616 19.24 17.60 -33.64
CA VAL A 616 20.23 17.84 -34.68
C VAL A 616 21.62 17.50 -34.17
N ARG A 617 22.57 17.28 -35.07
CA ARG A 617 23.98 17.06 -34.65
C ARG A 617 24.49 18.29 -33.91
N ALA A 618 25.18 18.05 -32.80
CA ALA A 618 25.90 19.12 -32.11
C ALA A 618 26.90 19.78 -33.10
N PRO A 619 27.12 21.11 -32.99
CA PRO A 619 28.21 21.75 -33.72
C PRO A 619 29.53 21.02 -33.41
N ALA A 620 30.38 20.81 -34.40
CA ALA A 620 31.74 20.35 -34.12
C ALA A 620 32.50 21.49 -33.43
N ASP A 621 32.99 21.24 -32.21
CA ASP A 621 33.88 22.15 -31.48
C ASP A 621 35.22 22.37 -32.20
#